data_AF-A0A836D6F1-F1
#
_entry.id   AF-A0A836D6F1-F1
#
_cell.length_a   1.000
_cell.length_b   1.000
_cell.length_c   1.000
_cell.angle_alpha   90.00
_cell.angle_beta   90.00
_cell.angle_gamma   90.00
#
_symmetry.space_group_name_H-M   'P 1'
#
loop_
_entity.id
_entity.type
_entity.pdbx_description
1 polymer ?
#
loop_
_entity_poly.entity_id
_entity_poly.type
_entity_poly.pdbx_seq_one_letter_code
_entity_poly.pdbx_strand_id
1 'polypeptide(L)'
;MNYCRNLRIQEYTVKYLWNLDPNSAYYDPKTGAMKENPYVNAGKNPDEVIYAGDNFIRYTGDTISMAHTQLFAWEAYDKGCEVHLQADPTKLELLYESFKVKKEDFKKQQKESILEKYGRQERLDAPPAKLPLAQTENYVEYSRYWTVIKGQEWLSSAPSTRKI
;
A
#
# COMPACT_ATOMS: atom_id res chain seq x y z
N MET A 1 -24.06 -12.16 56.04
CA MET A 1 -22.87 -11.34 55.73
C MET A 1 -22.68 -11.37 54.22
N ASN A 2 -23.46 -10.57 53.47
CA ASN A 2 -23.45 -10.66 52.01
C ASN A 2 -22.56 -9.54 51.46
N TYR A 3 -21.35 -9.90 51.06
CA TYR A 3 -20.46 -9.01 50.31
C TYR A 3 -21.07 -8.79 48.92
N CYS A 4 -21.92 -7.78 48.79
CA CYS A 4 -22.35 -7.30 47.48
C CYS A 4 -21.16 -6.54 46.86
N ARG A 5 -20.29 -7.26 46.14
CA ARG A 5 -19.20 -6.64 45.37
C ARG A 5 -19.82 -5.98 44.14
N ASN A 6 -19.39 -4.75 43.83
CA ASN A 6 -19.81 -4.06 42.60
C ASN A 6 -19.45 -4.92 41.37
N LEU A 7 -20.41 -5.13 40.46
CA LEU A 7 -20.23 -5.95 39.26
C LEU A 7 -19.39 -5.24 38.18
N ARG A 8 -19.25 -3.92 38.27
CA ARG A 8 -18.45 -3.15 37.31
C ARG A 8 -16.97 -3.45 37.52
N ILE A 9 -16.34 -3.94 36.45
CA ILE A 9 -14.88 -4.12 36.39
C ILE A 9 -14.22 -2.74 36.39
N GLN A 10 -13.32 -2.50 37.34
CA GLN A 10 -12.68 -1.19 37.52
C GLN A 10 -11.58 -0.90 36.49
N GLU A 11 -10.99 -1.95 35.89
CA GLU A 11 -9.90 -1.86 34.90
C GLU A 11 -10.39 -1.36 33.53
N TYR A 12 -11.68 -1.56 33.21
CA TYR A 12 -12.25 -1.12 31.94
C TYR A 12 -12.81 0.30 32.04
N THR A 13 -12.11 1.23 31.39
CA THR A 13 -12.56 2.61 31.19
C THR A 13 -13.81 2.63 30.31
N VAL A 14 -14.79 3.46 30.69
CA VAL A 14 -16.02 3.61 29.91
C VAL A 14 -15.77 4.50 28.71
N LYS A 15 -16.46 4.23 27.59
CA LYS A 15 -16.25 4.90 26.30
C LYS A 15 -16.21 6.44 26.38
N TYR A 16 -17.16 7.05 27.09
CA TYR A 16 -17.25 8.51 27.24
C TYR A 16 -16.21 9.13 28.20
N LEU A 17 -15.39 8.33 28.86
CA LEU A 17 -14.29 8.81 29.71
C LEU A 17 -12.93 8.77 29.01
N TRP A 18 -12.86 8.26 27.77
CA TRP A 18 -11.62 8.21 27.00
C TRP A 18 -11.11 9.60 26.60
N ASN A 19 -12.03 10.51 26.27
CA ASN A 19 -11.76 11.93 26.03
C ASN A 19 -12.84 12.77 26.72
N LEU A 20 -12.43 13.73 27.54
CA LEU A 20 -13.33 14.61 28.31
C LEU A 20 -13.63 15.92 27.57
N ASP A 21 -13.04 16.15 26.40
CA ASP A 21 -13.40 17.29 25.55
C ASP A 21 -14.88 17.16 25.12
N PRO A 22 -15.73 18.16 25.41
CA PRO A 22 -17.13 18.14 25.01
C PRO A 22 -17.33 18.08 23.49
N ASN A 23 -16.33 18.50 22.70
CA ASN A 23 -16.35 18.42 21.23
C ASN A 23 -15.71 17.13 20.68
N SER A 24 -15.47 16.14 21.54
CA SER A 24 -15.01 14.81 21.12
C SER A 24 -16.15 13.97 20.51
N ALA A 25 -15.91 12.68 20.31
CA ALA A 25 -16.89 11.77 19.71
C ALA A 25 -18.16 11.64 20.57
N TYR A 26 -19.31 11.67 19.89
CA TYR A 26 -20.61 11.50 20.54
C TYR A 26 -20.80 10.06 21.08
N TYR A 27 -21.21 9.96 22.34
CA TYR A 27 -21.62 8.71 23.00
C TYR A 27 -23.14 8.68 23.15
N ASP A 28 -23.79 7.64 22.63
CA ASP A 28 -25.20 7.38 22.87
C ASP A 28 -25.38 6.57 24.16
N PRO A 29 -25.90 7.16 25.26
CA PRO A 29 -26.06 6.46 26.53
C PRO A 29 -27.15 5.38 26.50
N LYS A 30 -28.06 5.41 25.52
CA LYS A 30 -29.14 4.43 25.40
C LYS A 30 -28.65 3.12 24.82
N THR A 31 -27.85 3.19 23.75
CA THR A 31 -27.30 1.98 23.10
C THR A 31 -25.90 1.63 23.59
N GLY A 32 -25.26 2.50 24.36
CA GLY A 32 -23.87 2.34 24.81
C GLY A 32 -22.85 2.40 23.66
N ALA A 33 -23.20 3.07 22.56
CA ALA A 33 -22.39 3.10 21.34
C ALA A 33 -21.63 4.42 21.21
N MET A 34 -20.38 4.35 20.75
CA MET A 34 -19.57 5.50 20.35
C MET A 34 -19.05 5.22 18.95
N LYS A 35 -19.60 5.90 17.94
CA LYS A 35 -19.34 5.56 16.53
C LYS A 35 -17.95 6.01 16.10
N GLU A 36 -17.66 7.28 16.35
CA GLU A 36 -16.42 7.94 15.94
C GLU A 36 -15.29 7.72 16.96
N ASN A 37 -14.06 7.94 16.52
CA ASN A 37 -12.90 7.87 17.39
C ASN A 37 -12.87 9.09 18.34
N PRO A 38 -12.79 8.92 19.68
CA PRO A 38 -12.69 10.05 20.60
C PRO A 38 -11.40 10.88 20.47
N TYR A 39 -10.36 10.37 19.78
CA TYR A 39 -9.04 10.99 19.68
C TYR A 39 -8.74 11.71 18.35
N VAL A 40 -9.74 11.91 17.47
CA VAL A 40 -9.53 12.53 16.13
C VAL A 40 -8.78 13.87 16.22
N ASN A 41 -9.14 14.71 17.19
CA ASN A 41 -8.54 16.04 17.37
C ASN A 41 -7.28 16.04 18.25
N ALA A 42 -6.95 14.90 18.88
CA ALA A 42 -5.91 14.80 19.88
C ALA A 42 -4.53 14.43 19.29
N GLY A 43 -4.43 14.21 17.96
CA GLY A 43 -3.17 13.94 17.27
C GLY A 43 -2.46 12.64 17.69
N LYS A 44 -3.17 11.72 18.36
CA LYS A 44 -2.63 10.41 18.72
C LYS A 44 -2.64 9.48 17.52
N ASN A 45 -1.59 8.69 17.37
CA ASN A 45 -1.53 7.67 16.34
C ASN A 45 -2.65 6.63 16.57
N PRO A 46 -3.37 6.21 15.54
CA PRO A 46 -4.47 5.25 15.67
C PRO A 46 -4.01 3.90 16.23
N ASP A 47 -2.77 3.50 15.96
CA ASP A 47 -2.20 2.22 16.42
C ASP A 47 -1.85 2.21 17.92
N GLU A 48 -1.68 3.40 18.52
CA GLU A 48 -1.37 3.57 19.95
C GLU A 48 -2.63 3.68 20.81
N VAL A 49 -3.80 3.73 20.17
CA VAL A 49 -5.08 4.02 20.82
C VAL A 49 -5.80 2.70 21.14
N ILE A 50 -6.17 2.52 22.40
CA ILE A 50 -6.89 1.34 22.91
C ILE A 50 -8.30 1.22 22.27
N TYR A 51 -8.90 2.34 21.90
CA TYR A 51 -10.25 2.39 21.33
C TYR A 51 -10.37 3.44 20.21
N ALA A 52 -10.53 2.97 18.97
CA ALA A 52 -10.63 3.80 17.77
C ALA A 52 -12.08 4.03 17.28
N GLY A 53 -13.08 3.80 18.14
CA GLY A 53 -14.50 3.93 17.79
C GLY A 53 -15.13 2.63 17.28
N ASP A 54 -16.46 2.52 17.42
CA ASP A 54 -17.20 1.32 17.01
C ASP A 54 -17.24 1.16 15.47
N ASN A 55 -17.19 2.25 14.69
CA ASN A 55 -17.19 2.17 13.22
C ASN A 55 -15.94 1.49 12.67
N PHE A 56 -14.78 1.73 13.31
CA PHE A 56 -13.53 1.08 12.92
C PHE A 56 -13.66 -0.45 13.03
N ILE A 57 -14.14 -0.95 14.18
CA ILE A 57 -14.25 -2.39 14.44
C ILE A 57 -15.31 -3.05 13.52
N ARG A 58 -16.43 -2.36 13.23
CA ARG A 58 -17.53 -2.91 12.43
C ARG A 58 -17.12 -3.39 11.04
N TYR A 59 -16.20 -2.68 10.39
CA TYR A 59 -15.73 -3.02 9.05
C TYR A 59 -14.42 -3.82 9.06
N THR A 60 -13.93 -4.23 10.23
CA THR A 60 -12.73 -5.08 10.32
C THR A 60 -13.10 -6.56 10.38
N GLY A 61 -12.23 -7.40 9.83
CA GLY A 61 -12.38 -8.86 9.81
C GLY A 61 -13.23 -9.36 8.64
N ASP A 62 -14.03 -10.40 8.90
CA ASP A 62 -14.76 -11.15 7.87
C ASP A 62 -15.97 -10.41 7.28
N THR A 63 -16.31 -9.23 7.82
CA THR A 63 -17.40 -8.42 7.24
C THR A 63 -17.06 -7.96 5.83
N ILE A 64 -15.77 -7.69 5.55
CA ILE A 64 -15.30 -7.33 4.21
C ILE A 64 -15.39 -8.52 3.26
N SER A 65 -14.93 -9.70 3.69
CA SER A 65 -14.96 -10.91 2.86
C SER A 65 -16.40 -11.31 2.54
N MET A 66 -17.29 -11.29 3.52
CA MET A 66 -18.71 -11.54 3.34
C MET A 66 -19.37 -10.52 2.39
N ALA A 67 -19.00 -9.23 2.48
CA ALA A 67 -19.51 -8.21 1.57
C ALA A 67 -19.06 -8.46 0.11
N HIS A 68 -17.80 -8.85 -0.12
CA HIS A 68 -17.32 -9.23 -1.45
C HIS A 68 -18.05 -10.46 -2.00
N THR A 69 -18.30 -11.45 -1.15
CA THR A 69 -19.04 -12.65 -1.51
C THR A 69 -20.50 -12.34 -1.84
N GLN A 70 -21.13 -11.41 -1.11
CA GLN A 70 -22.47 -10.91 -1.42
C GLN A 70 -22.52 -10.17 -2.77
N LEU A 71 -21.55 -9.30 -3.06
CA LEU A 71 -21.45 -8.62 -4.35
C LEU A 71 -21.31 -9.62 -5.50
N PHE A 72 -20.48 -10.66 -5.31
CA PHE A 72 -20.34 -11.74 -6.28
C PHE A 72 -21.67 -12.49 -6.50
N ALA A 73 -22.45 -12.72 -5.44
CA ALA A 73 -23.77 -13.33 -5.54
C ALA A 73 -24.72 -12.52 -6.44
N TRP A 74 -24.77 -11.20 -6.24
CA TRP A 74 -25.59 -10.31 -7.06
C TRP A 74 -25.13 -10.29 -8.52
N GLU A 75 -23.83 -10.19 -8.77
CA GLU A 75 -23.28 -10.26 -10.14
C GLU A 75 -23.57 -11.61 -10.82
N ALA A 76 -23.53 -12.72 -10.07
CA ALA A 76 -23.83 -14.05 -10.59
C ALA A 76 -25.33 -14.18 -10.91
N TYR A 77 -26.19 -13.63 -10.05
CA TYR A 77 -27.62 -13.58 -10.26
C TYR A 77 -27.99 -12.79 -11.52
N ASP A 78 -27.38 -11.62 -11.72
CA ASP A 78 -27.57 -10.81 -12.94
C ASP A 78 -27.12 -11.54 -14.22
N LYS A 79 -26.14 -12.45 -14.10
CA LYS A 79 -25.67 -13.32 -15.20
C LYS A 79 -26.55 -14.56 -15.40
N GLY A 80 -27.58 -14.77 -14.59
CA GLY A 80 -28.51 -15.90 -14.67
C GLY A 80 -28.09 -17.14 -13.89
N CYS A 81 -27.05 -17.07 -13.06
CA CYS A 81 -26.68 -18.15 -12.14
C CYS A 81 -27.50 -18.02 -10.85
N GLU A 82 -28.35 -19.00 -10.56
CA GLU A 82 -29.16 -19.00 -9.33
C GLU A 82 -28.31 -19.47 -8.13
N VAL A 83 -27.72 -18.48 -7.44
CA VAL A 83 -26.96 -18.64 -6.20
C VAL A 83 -27.33 -17.53 -5.22
N HIS A 84 -27.46 -17.87 -3.94
CA HIS A 84 -27.87 -16.92 -2.92
C HIS A 84 -27.07 -17.14 -1.63
N LEU A 85 -26.55 -16.05 -1.04
CA LEU A 85 -25.67 -16.12 0.13
C LEU A 85 -26.33 -16.80 1.33
N GLN A 86 -27.61 -16.51 1.58
CA GLN A 86 -28.31 -17.03 2.76
C GLN A 86 -28.98 -18.38 2.51
N ALA A 87 -29.28 -18.72 1.24
CA ALA A 87 -29.98 -19.97 0.92
C ALA A 87 -28.99 -21.10 0.67
N ASP A 88 -27.96 -20.83 -0.16
CA ASP A 88 -26.94 -21.79 -0.55
C ASP A 88 -25.52 -21.25 -0.23
N PRO A 89 -25.18 -21.02 1.06
CA PRO A 89 -23.91 -20.37 1.44
C PRO A 89 -22.68 -21.13 0.97
N THR A 90 -22.66 -22.46 1.15
CA THR A 90 -21.49 -23.31 0.82
C THR A 90 -21.26 -23.45 -0.68
N LYS A 91 -22.34 -23.58 -1.47
CA LYS A 91 -22.28 -23.61 -2.94
C LYS A 91 -21.67 -22.32 -3.46
N LEU A 92 -22.11 -21.18 -2.92
CA LEU A 92 -21.62 -19.87 -3.32
C LEU A 92 -20.16 -19.67 -2.90
N GLU A 93 -19.76 -20.11 -1.71
CA GLU A 93 -18.38 -20.07 -1.24
C GLU A 93 -17.43 -20.84 -2.17
N LEU A 94 -17.77 -22.08 -2.53
CA LEU A 94 -16.98 -22.89 -3.48
C LEU A 94 -16.87 -22.21 -4.85
N LEU A 95 -17.97 -21.62 -5.34
CA LEU A 95 -17.94 -20.85 -6.58
C LEU A 95 -17.05 -19.61 -6.46
N TYR A 96 -17.08 -18.93 -5.32
CA TYR A 96 -16.28 -17.74 -5.05
C TYR A 96 -14.78 -18.08 -4.97
N GLU A 97 -14.40 -19.20 -4.36
CA GLU A 97 -13.02 -19.70 -4.40
C GLU A 97 -12.55 -20.00 -5.81
N SER A 98 -13.37 -20.71 -6.60
CA SER A 98 -13.08 -20.98 -8.01
C SER A 98 -12.93 -19.68 -8.82
N PHE A 99 -13.71 -18.65 -8.49
CA PHE A 99 -13.64 -17.34 -9.11
C PHE A 99 -12.36 -16.60 -8.73
N LYS A 100 -11.89 -16.68 -7.47
CA LYS A 100 -10.60 -16.08 -7.06
C LYS A 100 -9.44 -16.64 -7.86
N VAL A 101 -9.38 -17.96 -8.05
CA VAL A 101 -8.33 -18.60 -8.86
C VAL A 101 -8.37 -18.07 -10.30
N LYS A 102 -9.55 -18.11 -10.94
CA LYS A 102 -9.74 -17.57 -12.30
C LYS A 102 -9.40 -16.08 -12.42
N LYS A 103 -9.69 -15.29 -11.39
CA LYS A 103 -9.38 -13.85 -11.35
C LYS A 103 -7.88 -13.58 -11.31
N GLU A 104 -7.12 -14.36 -10.55
CA GLU A 104 -5.66 -14.22 -10.50
C GLU A 104 -5.00 -14.63 -11.83
N ASP A 105 -5.48 -15.70 -12.47
CA ASP A 105 -5.00 -16.10 -13.79
C ASP A 105 -5.32 -15.04 -14.85
N PHE A 106 -6.52 -14.46 -14.80
CA PHE A 106 -6.92 -13.37 -15.68
C PHE A 106 -6.05 -12.11 -15.48
N LYS A 107 -5.69 -11.76 -14.24
CA LYS A 107 -4.76 -10.65 -13.97
C LYS A 107 -3.37 -10.89 -14.57
N LYS A 108 -2.86 -12.13 -14.50
CA LYS A 108 -1.55 -12.49 -15.11
C LYS A 108 -1.60 -12.33 -16.62
N GLN A 109 -2.63 -12.89 -17.27
CA GLN A 109 -2.84 -12.74 -18.71
C GLN A 109 -2.99 -11.27 -19.13
N GLN A 110 -3.72 -10.46 -18.36
CA GLN A 110 -3.81 -9.02 -18.62
C GLN A 110 -2.44 -8.34 -18.53
N LYS A 111 -1.66 -8.63 -17.47
CA LYS A 111 -0.32 -8.07 -17.29
C LYS A 111 0.61 -8.46 -18.45
N GLU A 112 0.59 -9.72 -18.87
CA GLU A 112 1.34 -10.21 -20.02
C GLU A 112 0.92 -9.52 -21.32
N SER A 113 -0.39 -9.40 -21.57
CA SER A 113 -0.90 -8.73 -22.78
C SER A 113 -0.53 -7.24 -22.84
N ILE A 114 -0.49 -6.56 -21.68
CA ILE A 114 -0.04 -5.16 -21.59
C ILE A 114 1.46 -5.08 -21.82
N LEU A 115 2.23 -6.03 -21.28
CA LEU A 115 3.67 -6.10 -21.46
C LEU A 115 4.04 -6.33 -22.93
N GLU A 116 3.34 -7.23 -23.64
CA GLU A 116 3.59 -7.47 -25.06
C GLU A 116 3.26 -6.25 -25.94
N LYS A 117 2.16 -5.53 -25.62
CA LYS A 117 1.71 -4.38 -26.41
C LYS A 117 2.53 -3.12 -26.16
N TYR A 118 2.97 -2.90 -24.92
CA TYR A 118 3.55 -1.63 -24.49
C TYR A 118 4.91 -1.75 -23.81
N GLY A 119 5.30 -2.93 -23.35
CA GLY A 119 6.57 -3.18 -22.67
C GLY A 119 7.68 -3.58 -23.64
N ARG A 120 8.71 -2.74 -23.81
CA ARG A 120 9.99 -3.20 -24.36
C ARG A 120 10.68 -4.08 -23.30
N GLN A 121 10.78 -5.39 -23.52
CA GLN A 121 11.51 -6.34 -22.65
C GLN A 121 12.91 -5.80 -22.25
N GLU A 122 13.58 -5.12 -23.18
CA GLU A 122 14.95 -4.59 -23.03
C GLU A 122 15.14 -3.61 -21.85
N ARG A 123 14.08 -2.96 -21.35
CA ARG A 123 14.19 -2.00 -20.23
C ARG A 123 13.88 -2.62 -18.86
N LEU A 124 13.28 -3.80 -18.83
CA LEU A 124 13.04 -4.55 -17.59
C LEU A 124 14.32 -5.22 -17.07
N ASP A 125 15.16 -5.70 -17.99
CA ASP A 125 16.49 -6.26 -17.71
C ASP A 125 17.61 -5.20 -17.72
N ALA A 126 17.25 -3.92 -17.64
CA ALA A 126 18.26 -2.87 -17.57
C ALA A 126 19.12 -3.10 -16.30
N PRO A 127 20.45 -3.28 -16.44
CA PRO A 127 21.34 -3.31 -15.29
C PRO A 127 21.08 -2.06 -14.43
N PRO A 128 21.19 -2.13 -13.09
CA PRO A 128 20.97 -0.96 -12.24
C PRO A 128 21.81 0.16 -12.82
N ALA A 129 21.17 1.27 -13.16
CA ALA A 129 21.78 2.36 -13.90
C ALA A 129 23.07 2.77 -13.18
N LYS A 130 24.20 2.22 -13.64
CA LYS A 130 25.53 2.65 -13.23
C LYS A 130 25.66 4.04 -13.82
N LEU A 131 25.18 5.00 -13.03
CA LEU A 131 25.50 6.41 -13.04
C LEU A 131 25.79 6.95 -14.46
N PRO A 132 24.81 7.54 -15.16
CA PRO A 132 25.12 8.48 -16.24
C PRO A 132 25.84 9.74 -15.72
N LEU A 133 26.08 9.85 -14.40
CA LEU A 133 26.90 10.86 -13.72
C LEU A 133 28.42 10.63 -13.80
N ALA A 134 28.91 9.67 -14.60
CA ALA A 134 30.33 9.60 -14.94
C ALA A 134 30.74 10.64 -16.00
N GLN A 135 30.15 11.85 -15.97
CA GLN A 135 30.71 13.00 -16.67
C GLN A 135 31.94 13.47 -15.89
N THR A 136 33.11 12.93 -16.22
CA THR A 136 34.38 13.54 -15.84
C THR A 136 34.81 14.47 -16.97
N GLU A 137 34.53 15.76 -16.84
CA GLU A 137 35.05 16.77 -17.77
C GLU A 137 36.56 16.93 -17.53
N ASN A 138 37.37 16.16 -18.27
CA ASN A 138 38.81 16.41 -18.34
C ASN A 138 39.05 17.53 -19.34
N TYR A 139 39.26 18.74 -18.85
CA TYR A 139 39.61 19.91 -19.66
C TYR A 139 41.12 20.16 -19.66
N VAL A 140 41.67 20.55 -20.82
CA VAL A 140 43.09 20.89 -21.02
C VAL A 140 43.16 22.25 -21.72
N GLU A 141 43.87 23.20 -21.11
CA GLU A 141 44.12 24.53 -21.69
C GLU A 141 45.44 24.54 -22.45
N TYR A 142 45.42 24.92 -23.73
CA TYR A 142 46.62 25.11 -24.54
C TYR A 142 46.94 26.60 -24.71
N SER A 143 48.23 26.93 -24.65
CA SER A 143 48.75 28.23 -25.08
C SER A 143 48.60 28.40 -26.59
N ARG A 144 48.70 29.64 -27.09
CA ARG A 144 48.77 29.97 -28.53
C ARG A 144 49.87 29.17 -29.27
N TYR A 145 50.89 28.72 -28.54
CA TYR A 145 52.01 27.94 -29.03
C TYR A 145 51.89 26.42 -28.76
N TRP A 146 50.68 25.92 -28.47
CA TRP A 146 50.37 24.49 -28.26
C TRP A 146 51.03 23.81 -27.05
N THR A 147 51.48 24.57 -26.05
CA THR A 147 51.92 24.03 -24.76
C THR A 147 50.77 23.97 -23.76
N VAL A 148 50.69 22.89 -22.99
CA VAL A 148 49.65 22.70 -21.96
C VAL A 148 49.93 23.63 -20.77
N ILE A 149 48.95 24.46 -20.42
CA ILE A 149 49.01 25.40 -19.28
C ILE A 149 48.36 24.79 -18.03
N LYS A 150 47.23 24.10 -18.21
CA LYS A 150 46.47 23.41 -17.15
C LYS A 150 45.89 22.09 -17.66
N GLY A 151 45.88 21.08 -16.79
CA GLY A 151 45.48 19.71 -17.10
C GLY A 151 46.68 18.81 -17.39
N GLN A 152 46.47 17.49 -17.34
CA GLN A 152 47.50 16.50 -17.63
C GLN A 152 47.14 15.79 -18.94
N GLU A 153 48.03 15.85 -19.93
CA GLU A 153 47.83 15.16 -21.20
C GLU A 153 47.98 13.65 -20.99
N TRP A 154 47.05 12.87 -21.52
CA TRP A 154 47.18 11.42 -21.62
C TRP A 154 48.22 11.12 -22.72
N LEU A 155 49.42 10.71 -22.34
CA LEU A 155 50.49 10.42 -23.29
C LEU A 155 50.32 9.00 -23.86
N SER A 156 49.79 8.89 -25.08
CA SER A 156 49.95 7.69 -25.92
C SER A 156 51.05 7.91 -26.98
N SER A 157 52.24 7.40 -26.70
CA SER A 157 53.32 7.00 -27.63
C SER A 157 53.76 7.97 -28.76
N ALA A 158 55.00 8.46 -28.64
CA ALA A 158 55.70 9.27 -29.64
C ALA A 158 55.93 8.58 -31.00
N PRO A 159 56.08 9.34 -32.11
CA PRO A 159 56.86 8.90 -33.26
C PRO A 159 58.08 9.79 -33.55
N SER A 160 59.09 9.11 -34.09
CA SER A 160 60.45 9.54 -34.41
C SER A 160 60.56 10.52 -35.60
N THR A 161 61.48 11.49 -35.45
CA THR A 161 62.31 12.24 -36.43
C THR A 161 61.73 12.87 -37.71
N ARG A 162 62.14 14.14 -37.96
CA ARG A 162 62.67 14.59 -39.26
C ARG A 162 63.69 15.74 -39.08
N LYS A 163 64.84 15.58 -39.76
CA LYS A 163 66.03 16.45 -39.79
C LYS A 163 65.79 17.78 -40.51
N ILE A 164 66.58 18.79 -40.14
CA ILE A 164 67.51 19.47 -41.08
C ILE A 164 68.91 19.27 -40.49
#